data_AF-X0SQ93-F1
#
_entry.id   AF-X0SQ93-F1
#
_cell.length_a   1.000
_cell.length_b   1.000
_cell.length_c   1.000
_cell.angle_alpha   90.00
_cell.angle_beta   90.00
_cell.angle_gamma   90.00
#
_symmetry.space_group_name_H-M   'P 1'
#
loop_
_entity.id
_entity.type
_entity.pdbx_description
1 polymer ?
#
loop_
_entity_poly.entity_id
_entity_poly.type
_entity_poly.pdbx_seq_one_letter_code
_entity_poly.pdbx_strand_id
1 'polypeptide(L)'
;MYAATAFIIMEAGDIMLPRLGLPDWTVTFIIILLIIGFPIAVIFSWIFDITPEGLKKTEPVLATRKEESPIAPIKRRLKASDTIIIVLIVIVVIMAYPKIFNKDKFEGIRNPEGKISIAVMPFENLSGDTLYNVWQGGFQNLLITSLSNSQELSVRQYQTTYALLESKRNLSYASITPSVASELALKLETRTFILGNILKAGNKIRVNAQL
;
A
#
# COMPACT_ATOMS: atom_id res chain seq x y z
N MET A 1 -34.09 -3.68 12.59
CA MET A 1 -33.37 -4.97 12.59
C MET A 1 -32.01 -4.88 11.90
N TYR A 2 -31.88 -4.29 10.71
CA TYR A 2 -30.59 -4.18 10.00
C TYR A 2 -29.42 -3.64 10.86
N ALA A 3 -29.62 -2.52 11.56
CA ALA A 3 -28.58 -1.94 12.41
C ALA A 3 -28.13 -2.88 13.56
N ALA A 4 -29.06 -3.63 14.14
CA ALA A 4 -28.75 -4.61 15.18
C ALA A 4 -27.95 -5.80 14.62
N THR A 5 -28.36 -6.31 13.45
CA THR A 5 -27.62 -7.38 12.75
C THR A 5 -26.23 -6.91 12.33
N ALA A 6 -26.11 -5.70 11.79
CA ALA A 6 -24.85 -5.08 11.40
C ALA A 6 -23.90 -4.94 12.60
N PHE A 7 -24.43 -4.46 13.74
CA PHE A 7 -23.65 -4.32 14.98
C PHE A 7 -23.11 -5.66 15.48
N ILE A 8 -23.94 -6.71 15.49
CA ILE A 8 -23.51 -8.06 15.89
C ILE A 8 -22.40 -8.60 14.97
N ILE A 9 -22.53 -8.38 13.66
CA ILE A 9 -21.51 -8.81 12.68
C ILE A 9 -20.19 -8.05 12.90
N MET A 10 -20.25 -6.74 13.16
CA MET A 10 -19.06 -5.94 13.47
C MET A 10 -18.38 -6.41 14.74
N GLU A 11 -19.12 -6.61 15.83
CA GLU A 11 -18.56 -7.06 17.11
C GLU A 11 -17.93 -8.45 17.01
N ALA A 12 -18.63 -9.38 16.33
CA ALA A 12 -18.09 -10.71 16.06
C ALA A 12 -16.81 -10.63 15.21
N GLY A 13 -16.78 -9.76 14.21
CA GLY A 13 -15.61 -9.51 13.37
C GLY A 13 -14.43 -8.97 14.18
N ASP A 14 -14.66 -7.96 15.01
CA ASP A 14 -13.60 -7.30 15.78
C ASP A 14 -12.97 -8.23 16.83
N ILE A 15 -13.77 -9.14 17.41
CA ILE A 15 -13.26 -10.12 18.39
C ILE A 15 -12.56 -11.30 17.70
N MET A 16 -13.09 -11.79 16.57
CA MET A 16 -12.65 -13.04 15.94
C MET A 16 -11.56 -12.84 14.89
N LEU A 17 -11.66 -11.81 14.04
CA LEU A 17 -10.76 -11.61 12.90
C LEU A 17 -9.29 -11.39 13.33
N PRO A 18 -8.99 -10.58 14.37
CA PRO A 18 -7.62 -10.45 14.85
C PRO A 18 -7.06 -11.78 15.40
N ARG A 19 -7.91 -12.60 16.05
CA ARG A 19 -7.52 -13.92 16.59
C ARG A 19 -7.23 -14.94 15.49
N LEU A 20 -7.88 -14.80 14.34
CA LEU A 20 -7.63 -15.60 13.14
C LEU A 20 -6.36 -15.17 12.39
N GLY A 21 -5.68 -14.11 12.84
CA GLY A 21 -4.50 -13.56 12.17
C GLY A 21 -4.84 -12.87 10.85
N LEU A 22 -6.10 -12.48 10.65
CA LEU A 22 -6.51 -11.75 9.46
C LEU A 22 -6.06 -10.29 9.55
N PRO A 23 -5.64 -9.68 8.43
CA PRO A 23 -5.22 -8.29 8.44
C PRO A 23 -6.35 -7.32 8.85
N ASP A 24 -5.99 -6.21 9.50
CA ASP A 24 -6.93 -5.20 10.01
C ASP A 24 -7.83 -4.57 8.94
N TRP A 25 -7.41 -4.60 7.66
CA TRP A 25 -8.23 -4.11 6.55
C TRP A 25 -9.54 -4.90 6.40
N THR A 26 -9.60 -6.14 6.89
CA THR A 26 -10.78 -7.02 6.80
C THR A 26 -11.97 -6.44 7.57
N VAL A 27 -11.74 -5.90 8.77
CA VAL A 27 -12.79 -5.24 9.57
C VAL A 27 -13.31 -4.01 8.84
N THR A 28 -12.40 -3.20 8.28
CA THR A 28 -12.78 -2.03 7.47
C THR A 28 -13.61 -2.42 6.25
N PHE A 29 -13.26 -3.52 5.58
CA PHE A 29 -14.01 -4.03 4.42
C PHE A 29 -15.44 -4.43 4.79
N ILE A 30 -15.64 -5.11 5.93
CA ILE A 30 -16.96 -5.49 6.44
C ILE A 30 -17.82 -4.26 6.74
N ILE A 31 -17.24 -3.23 7.36
CA ILE A 31 -17.93 -1.97 7.66
C ILE A 31 -18.42 -1.32 6.36
N ILE A 32 -17.56 -1.24 5.33
CA ILE A 32 -17.92 -0.70 4.02
C ILE A 32 -19.06 -1.52 3.40
N LEU A 33 -18.97 -2.85 3.45
CA LEU A 33 -20.01 -3.76 2.94
C LEU A 33 -21.37 -3.56 3.64
N LEU A 34 -21.38 -3.30 4.94
CA LEU A 34 -22.59 -2.99 5.71
C LEU A 34 -23.17 -1.61 5.37
N ILE A 35 -22.32 -0.60 5.19
CA ILE A 35 -22.78 0.75 4.78
C ILE A 35 -23.47 0.69 3.41
N ILE A 36 -22.97 -0.14 2.50
CA ILE A 36 -23.53 -0.40 1.17
C ILE A 36 -24.78 -1.27 1.22
N GLY A 37 -24.78 -2.29 2.08
CA GLY A 37 -25.92 -3.18 2.22
C GLY A 37 -27.16 -2.45 2.71
N PHE A 38 -27.00 -1.33 3.43
CA PHE A 38 -28.11 -0.51 3.91
C PHE A 38 -28.97 0.09 2.78
N PRO A 39 -28.45 0.90 1.83
CA PRO A 39 -29.24 1.41 0.72
C PRO A 39 -29.82 0.29 -0.15
N ILE A 40 -29.10 -0.83 -0.31
CA ILE A 40 -29.62 -2.02 -1.01
C ILE A 40 -30.86 -2.55 -0.28
N ALA A 41 -30.79 -2.76 1.04
CA ALA A 41 -31.90 -3.25 1.83
C ALA A 41 -33.14 -2.33 1.77
N VAL A 42 -32.93 -1.00 1.75
CA VAL A 42 -34.01 -0.02 1.60
C VAL A 42 -34.65 -0.11 0.21
N ILE A 43 -33.85 -0.21 -0.85
CA ILE A 43 -34.36 -0.38 -2.22
C ILE A 43 -35.13 -1.70 -2.37
N PHE A 44 -34.62 -2.79 -1.77
CA PHE A 44 -35.31 -4.07 -1.76
C PHE A 44 -36.62 -3.99 -0.97
N SER A 45 -36.65 -3.32 0.17
CA SER A 45 -37.89 -3.05 0.90
C SER A 45 -38.90 -2.25 0.08
N TRP A 46 -38.43 -1.39 -0.82
CA TRP A 46 -39.27 -0.58 -1.69
C TRP A 46 -39.81 -1.37 -2.91
N ILE A 47 -39.09 -2.40 -3.37
CA ILE A 47 -39.48 -3.22 -4.52
C ILE A 47 -40.27 -4.48 -4.12
N PHE A 48 -40.05 -4.97 -2.89
CA PHE A 48 -40.74 -6.10 -2.27
C PHE A 48 -41.77 -5.62 -1.24
N ASP A 49 -42.46 -4.52 -1.53
CA ASP A 49 -43.54 -4.04 -0.66
C ASP A 49 -44.59 -5.15 -0.53
N ILE A 50 -44.74 -5.68 0.69
CA ILE A 50 -45.55 -6.85 0.99
C ILE A 50 -47.02 -6.43 0.81
N THR A 51 -47.61 -6.74 -0.35
CA THR A 51 -49.07 -6.84 -0.48
C THR A 51 -49.56 -7.90 0.52
N PRO A 52 -50.41 -7.54 1.51
CA PRO A 52 -50.87 -8.44 2.56
C PRO A 52 -52.04 -9.34 2.12
N GLU A 53 -52.14 -9.64 0.82
CA GLU A 53 -53.26 -10.40 0.26
C GLU A 53 -52.73 -11.65 -0.43
N GLY A 54 -52.61 -12.72 0.36
CA GLY A 54 -52.33 -14.06 -0.15
C GLY A 54 -53.33 -14.46 -1.25
N LEU A 55 -52.79 -15.03 -2.33
CA LEU A 55 -53.46 -15.80 -3.38
C LEU A 55 -54.93 -15.42 -3.69
N LYS A 56 -55.14 -14.59 -4.71
CA LYS A 56 -56.29 -14.76 -5.61
C LYS A 56 -55.84 -14.88 -7.07
N LYS A 57 -55.84 -16.13 -7.52
CA LYS A 57 -56.06 -16.50 -8.91
C LYS A 57 -57.44 -15.95 -9.32
N THR A 58 -57.45 -14.98 -10.22
CA THR A 58 -58.61 -14.74 -11.09
C THR A 58 -58.09 -14.79 -12.51
N GLU A 59 -58.04 -16.00 -13.06
CA GLU A 59 -58.45 -16.16 -14.45
C GLU A 59 -59.96 -15.87 -14.47
N PRO A 60 -60.40 -14.97 -15.35
CA PRO A 60 -61.12 -15.49 -16.49
C PRO A 60 -60.74 -14.80 -17.80
N VAL A 61 -60.33 -15.65 -18.75
CA VAL A 61 -60.85 -15.72 -20.13
C VAL A 61 -60.96 -14.39 -20.89
N LEU A 62 -60.00 -14.19 -21.80
CA LEU A 62 -60.09 -13.72 -23.20
C LEU A 62 -58.62 -13.47 -23.61
N ALA A 63 -57.92 -14.24 -24.43
CA ALA A 63 -58.34 -15.06 -25.54
C ALA A 63 -57.36 -16.23 -25.78
N THR A 64 -57.94 -17.31 -26.26
CA THR A 64 -57.34 -18.57 -26.68
C THR A 64 -56.33 -18.39 -27.84
N ARG A 65 -55.12 -18.94 -27.63
CA ARG A 65 -54.32 -19.75 -28.58
C ARG A 65 -53.59 -19.03 -29.73
N LYS A 66 -52.26 -18.99 -29.62
CA LYS A 66 -51.38 -19.83 -30.47
C LYS A 66 -50.01 -20.02 -29.82
N GLU A 67 -49.52 -21.24 -29.97
CA GLU A 67 -48.24 -21.77 -29.50
C GLU A 67 -47.02 -21.08 -30.16
N GLU A 68 -45.84 -21.43 -29.64
CA GLU A 68 -44.48 -21.20 -30.18
C GLU A 68 -43.73 -19.96 -29.70
N SER A 69 -43.01 -20.16 -28.58
CA SER A 69 -41.68 -19.57 -28.37
C SER A 69 -40.74 -19.93 -29.53
N PRO A 70 -39.91 -18.97 -30.00
CA PRO A 70 -38.51 -19.02 -29.59
C PRO A 70 -37.92 -17.64 -29.26
N ILE A 71 -37.34 -17.55 -28.06
CA ILE A 71 -36.13 -16.77 -27.71
C ILE A 71 -36.11 -15.32 -28.25
N ALA A 72 -36.95 -14.46 -27.67
CA ALA A 72 -36.70 -13.02 -27.72
C ALA A 72 -35.74 -12.63 -26.59
N PRO A 73 -34.71 -11.81 -26.81
CA PRO A 73 -33.81 -11.39 -25.76
C PRO A 73 -34.64 -10.61 -24.75
N ILE A 74 -34.76 -11.15 -23.54
CA ILE A 74 -35.31 -10.44 -22.40
C ILE A 74 -34.36 -9.26 -22.17
N LYS A 75 -34.64 -8.13 -22.83
CA LYS A 75 -34.14 -6.82 -22.43
C LYS A 75 -34.78 -6.54 -21.09
N ARG A 76 -34.21 -7.15 -20.05
CA ARG A 76 -34.46 -6.83 -18.65
C ARG A 76 -34.09 -5.36 -18.56
N ARG A 77 -35.09 -4.48 -18.61
CA ARG A 77 -34.87 -3.06 -18.41
C ARG A 77 -34.22 -2.96 -17.05
N LEU A 78 -32.95 -2.57 -16.99
CA LEU A 78 -32.34 -2.22 -15.72
C LEU A 78 -33.24 -1.13 -15.14
N LYS A 79 -33.98 -1.50 -14.10
CA LYS A 79 -34.66 -0.50 -13.29
C LYS A 79 -33.57 0.41 -12.74
N ALA A 80 -33.84 1.69 -12.57
CA ALA A 80 -32.88 2.66 -12.03
C ALA A 80 -32.26 2.20 -10.68
N SER A 81 -32.94 1.28 -9.98
CA SER A 81 -32.44 0.56 -8.81
C SER A 81 -31.21 -0.31 -9.07
N ASP A 82 -31.14 -1.07 -10.18
CA ASP A 82 -29.98 -1.93 -10.50
C ASP A 82 -28.75 -1.10 -10.87
N THR A 83 -28.95 0.06 -11.52
CA THR A 83 -27.85 0.98 -11.83
C THR A 83 -27.25 1.60 -10.57
N ILE A 84 -28.07 1.92 -9.56
CA ILE A 84 -27.58 2.44 -8.27
C ILE A 84 -26.73 1.38 -7.55
N ILE A 85 -27.17 0.12 -7.57
CA ILE A 85 -26.44 -1.01 -6.95
C ILE A 85 -25.08 -1.21 -7.65
N ILE A 86 -25.06 -1.21 -8.98
CA ILE A 86 -23.83 -1.39 -9.77
C ILE A 86 -22.85 -0.23 -9.53
N VAL A 87 -23.31 1.02 -9.58
CA VAL A 87 -22.45 2.20 -9.35
C VAL A 87 -21.82 2.15 -7.96
N LEU A 88 -22.60 1.75 -6.96
CA LEU A 88 -22.15 1.72 -5.58
C LEU A 88 -21.15 0.57 -5.32
N ILE A 89 -21.36 -0.61 -5.92
CA ILE A 89 -20.36 -1.69 -5.94
C ILE A 89 -19.07 -1.23 -6.63
N VAL A 90 -19.16 -0.54 -7.77
CA VAL A 90 -17.99 -0.06 -8.51
C VAL A 90 -17.20 0.96 -7.68
N ILE A 91 -17.86 1.92 -7.03
CA ILE A 91 -17.20 2.89 -6.13
C ILE A 91 -16.45 2.16 -5.01
N VAL A 92 -17.04 1.10 -4.48
CA VAL A 92 -16.48 0.36 -3.34
C VAL A 92 -15.30 -0.50 -3.77
N VAL A 93 -15.39 -1.14 -4.92
CA VAL A 93 -14.25 -1.85 -5.50
C VAL A 93 -13.12 -0.87 -5.79
N ILE A 94 -13.41 0.31 -6.35
CA ILE A 94 -12.40 1.35 -6.60
C ILE A 94 -11.77 1.86 -5.30
N MET A 95 -12.54 2.03 -4.22
CA MET A 95 -12.03 2.54 -2.95
C MET A 95 -11.28 1.46 -2.14
N ALA A 96 -11.71 0.20 -2.26
CA ALA A 96 -11.07 -0.94 -1.64
C ALA A 96 -9.79 -1.37 -2.39
N TYR A 97 -9.74 -1.20 -3.72
CA TYR A 97 -8.59 -1.58 -4.54
C TYR A 97 -7.25 -0.97 -4.06
N PRO A 98 -7.08 0.35 -3.88
CA PRO A 98 -5.82 0.90 -3.40
C PRO A 98 -5.52 0.44 -1.97
N LYS A 99 -6.52 0.24 -1.11
CA LYS A 99 -6.30 -0.16 0.29
C LYS A 99 -5.98 -1.65 0.47
N ILE A 100 -6.45 -2.51 -0.44
CA ILE A 100 -6.22 -3.97 -0.44
C ILE A 100 -4.98 -4.34 -1.25
N PHE A 101 -4.72 -3.64 -2.37
CA PHE A 101 -3.62 -3.95 -3.29
C PHE A 101 -2.36 -3.09 -3.12
N ASN A 102 -2.45 -1.86 -2.59
CA ASN A 102 -1.24 -1.16 -2.16
C ASN A 102 -0.81 -1.70 -0.80
N LYS A 103 -0.16 -2.85 -0.82
CA LYS A 103 0.87 -3.12 0.18
C LYS A 103 1.82 -1.94 0.09
N ASP A 104 1.85 -1.13 1.14
CA ASP A 104 2.67 0.07 1.18
C ASP A 104 4.11 -0.39 0.92
N LYS A 105 4.66 -0.10 -0.26
CA LYS A 105 5.91 -0.72 -0.75
C LYS A 105 7.11 -0.41 0.15
N PHE A 106 6.90 0.49 1.10
CA PHE A 106 7.87 0.97 2.06
C PHE A 106 7.66 0.38 3.47
N GLU A 107 6.60 -0.39 3.76
CA GLU A 107 6.39 -1.03 5.08
C GLU A 107 7.55 -1.97 5.46
N GLY A 108 8.14 -2.68 4.49
CA GLY A 108 9.30 -3.54 4.74
C GLY A 108 10.62 -2.78 4.97
N ILE A 109 10.66 -1.47 4.67
CA ILE A 109 11.85 -0.62 4.75
C ILE A 109 11.74 0.40 5.91
N ARG A 110 10.52 0.69 6.36
CA ARG A 110 10.24 1.58 7.48
C ARG A 110 10.52 0.87 8.81
N ASN A 111 11.21 1.57 9.71
CA ASN A 111 11.41 1.16 11.09
C ASN A 111 10.07 1.17 11.88
N PRO A 112 10.02 0.66 13.13
CA PRO A 112 8.82 0.70 13.98
C PRO A 112 8.20 2.10 14.16
N GLU A 113 9.00 3.15 13.90
CA GLU A 113 8.61 4.57 13.93
C GLU A 113 8.08 5.10 12.58
N GLY A 114 7.95 4.27 11.54
CA GLY A 114 7.47 4.68 10.22
C GLY A 114 8.52 5.39 9.34
N LYS A 115 9.78 5.49 9.77
CA LYS A 115 10.88 6.18 9.05
C LYS A 115 11.74 5.21 8.25
N ILE A 116 12.23 5.63 7.08
CA ILE A 116 13.15 4.85 6.25
C ILE A 116 14.57 5.01 6.79
N SER A 117 15.19 3.90 7.21
CA SER A 117 16.57 3.90 7.74
C SER A 117 17.60 3.90 6.62
N ILE A 118 18.41 4.96 6.54
CA ILE A 118 19.42 5.17 5.50
C ILE A 118 20.80 5.36 6.14
N ALA A 119 21.80 4.62 5.67
CA ALA A 119 23.20 4.90 5.96
C ALA A 119 23.86 5.55 4.75
N VAL A 120 24.47 6.73 4.94
CA VAL A 120 25.27 7.37 3.90
C VAL A 120 26.72 6.90 4.07
N MET A 121 27.26 6.26 3.03
CA MET A 121 28.65 5.81 3.02
C MET A 121 29.59 6.96 2.65
N PRO A 122 30.87 6.95 3.10
CA PRO A 122 31.84 7.94 2.66
C PRO A 122 32.00 7.88 1.15
N PHE A 123 32.09 9.05 0.51
CA PHE A 123 32.19 9.12 -0.94
C PHE A 123 33.57 8.64 -1.37
N GLU A 124 33.64 7.83 -2.42
CA GLU A 124 34.92 7.35 -2.92
C GLU A 124 35.57 8.39 -3.84
N ASN A 125 36.86 8.65 -3.63
CA ASN A 125 37.61 9.53 -4.53
C ASN A 125 38.17 8.73 -5.72
N LEU A 126 37.49 8.82 -6.86
CA LEU A 126 37.92 8.26 -8.14
C LEU A 126 38.59 9.30 -9.05
N SER A 127 38.92 10.49 -8.53
CA SER A 127 39.56 11.56 -9.29
C SER A 127 41.05 11.35 -9.55
N GLY A 128 41.70 10.46 -8.78
CA GLY A 128 43.15 10.24 -8.81
C GLY A 128 43.99 11.34 -8.12
N ASP A 129 43.34 12.35 -7.53
CA ASP A 129 43.99 13.50 -6.91
C ASP A 129 43.69 13.53 -5.41
N THR A 130 44.75 13.53 -4.59
CA THR A 130 44.66 13.42 -3.12
C THR A 130 44.00 14.63 -2.47
N LEU A 131 43.95 15.78 -3.15
CA LEU A 131 43.26 16.98 -2.69
C LEU A 131 41.77 16.73 -2.45
N TYR A 132 41.17 15.78 -3.17
CA TYR A 132 39.75 15.45 -3.01
C TYR A 132 39.45 14.44 -1.91
N ASN A 133 40.45 13.92 -1.19
CA ASN A 133 40.23 12.97 -0.10
C ASN A 133 39.45 13.58 1.07
N VAL A 134 39.63 14.88 1.35
CA VAL A 134 38.88 15.59 2.40
C VAL A 134 37.38 15.63 2.08
N TRP A 135 37.02 15.66 0.80
CA TRP A 135 35.64 15.74 0.36
C TRP A 135 34.86 14.43 0.51
N GLN A 136 35.53 13.30 0.71
CA GLN A 136 34.89 12.00 0.93
C GLN A 136 33.95 12.02 2.14
N GLY A 137 34.47 12.46 3.29
CA GLY A 137 33.69 12.66 4.51
C GLY A 137 32.86 13.94 4.48
N GLY A 138 33.33 14.97 3.77
CA GLY A 138 32.61 16.23 3.61
C GLY A 138 31.23 16.05 2.95
N PHE A 139 31.18 15.39 1.78
CA PHE A 139 29.91 15.11 1.10
C PHE A 139 29.00 14.18 1.90
N GLN A 140 29.58 13.17 2.55
CA GLN A 140 28.84 12.28 3.45
C GLN A 140 28.13 13.08 4.55
N ASN A 141 28.86 13.95 5.26
CA ASN A 141 28.29 14.73 6.36
C ASN A 141 27.22 15.74 5.89
N LEU A 142 27.42 16.35 4.72
CA LEU A 142 26.43 17.25 4.13
C LEU A 142 25.13 16.51 3.78
N LEU A 143 25.23 15.32 3.19
CA LEU A 143 24.07 14.49 2.89
C LEU A 143 23.39 13.99 4.16
N ILE A 144 24.15 13.55 5.17
CA ILE A 144 23.58 13.17 6.47
C ILE A 144 22.78 14.35 7.04
N THR A 145 23.36 15.55 7.03
CA THR A 145 22.70 16.75 7.54
C THR A 145 21.43 17.09 6.76
N SER A 146 21.49 17.08 5.43
CA SER A 146 20.35 17.40 4.57
C SER A 146 19.22 16.38 4.68
N LEU A 147 19.55 15.09 4.76
CA LEU A 147 18.58 14.00 4.83
C LEU A 147 17.99 13.87 6.25
N SER A 148 18.76 14.17 7.30
CA SER A 148 18.29 14.14 8.70
C SER A 148 17.22 15.20 8.99
N ASN A 149 17.14 16.26 8.19
CA ASN A 149 16.10 17.28 8.33
C ASN A 149 14.71 16.79 7.86
N SER A 150 14.61 15.66 7.15
CA SER A 150 13.32 15.09 6.74
C SER A 150 12.69 14.27 7.86
N GLN A 151 11.38 14.45 8.07
CA GLN A 151 10.62 13.69 9.08
C GLN A 151 10.42 12.21 8.69
N GLU A 152 10.60 11.86 7.41
CA GLU A 152 10.38 10.53 6.87
C GLU A 152 11.63 9.64 6.87
N LEU A 153 12.81 10.23 7.09
CA LEU A 153 14.10 9.53 7.00
C LEU A 153 14.76 9.45 8.37
N SER A 154 15.32 8.29 8.68
CA SER A 154 16.21 8.10 9.83
C SER A 154 17.60 7.83 9.31
N VAL A 155 18.48 8.84 9.38
CA VAL A 155 19.82 8.75 8.82
C VAL A 155 20.82 8.35 9.90
N ARG A 156 21.65 7.36 9.63
CA ARG A 156 22.69 6.94 10.57
C ARG A 156 23.80 7.98 10.67
N GLN A 157 24.30 8.14 11.88
CA GLN A 157 25.30 9.15 12.20
C GLN A 157 26.63 8.85 11.50
N TYR A 158 27.36 9.91 11.17
CA TYR A 158 28.69 9.81 10.57
C TYR A 158 29.62 8.91 11.39
N GLN A 159 29.63 9.08 12.72
CA GLN A 159 30.57 8.37 13.61
C GLN A 159 30.34 6.85 13.66
N THR A 160 29.08 6.40 13.64
CA THR A 160 28.77 4.97 13.67
C THR A 160 29.19 4.30 12.37
N THR A 161 28.95 4.97 11.25
CA THR A 161 29.37 4.51 9.93
C THR A 161 30.90 4.48 9.81
N TYR A 162 31.57 5.53 10.28
CA TYR A 162 33.03 5.63 10.27
C TYR A 162 33.70 4.57 11.14
N ALA A 163 33.25 4.38 12.39
CA ALA A 163 33.81 3.39 13.31
C ALA A 163 33.68 1.94 12.79
N LEU A 164 32.54 1.61 12.17
CA LEU A 164 32.33 0.29 11.57
C LEU A 164 33.18 0.06 10.33
N LEU A 165 33.41 1.09 9.53
CA LEU A 165 34.27 1.02 8.35
C LEU A 165 35.76 0.93 8.70
N GLU A 166 36.19 1.69 9.71
CA GLU A 166 37.57 1.64 10.20
C GLU A 166 37.93 0.27 10.80
N SER A 167 36.95 -0.38 11.45
CA SER A 167 37.10 -1.78 11.90
C SER A 167 37.34 -2.77 10.75
N LYS A 168 37.03 -2.38 9.51
CA LYS A 168 37.16 -3.19 8.30
C LYS A 168 38.09 -2.55 7.25
N ARG A 169 39.28 -2.14 7.69
CA ARG A 169 40.40 -1.47 7.00
C ARG A 169 40.71 -1.76 5.51
N ASN A 170 40.10 -2.76 4.86
CA ASN A 170 40.43 -3.22 3.49
C ASN A 170 39.23 -3.25 2.51
N LEU A 171 38.11 -2.59 2.84
CA LEU A 171 36.96 -2.57 1.93
C LEU A 171 37.06 -1.39 0.96
N SER A 172 37.32 -1.69 -0.32
CA SER A 172 37.10 -0.74 -1.40
C SER A 172 35.59 -0.59 -1.61
N TYR A 173 35.10 0.63 -1.42
CA TYR A 173 33.67 0.97 -1.42
C TYR A 173 32.98 0.68 -2.78
N ALA A 174 33.75 0.57 -3.86
CA ALA A 174 33.30 0.18 -5.20
C ALA A 174 32.76 -1.26 -5.31
N SER A 175 33.12 -2.14 -4.37
CA SER A 175 32.84 -3.58 -4.45
C SER A 175 32.26 -4.12 -3.16
N ILE A 176 31.21 -3.47 -2.64
CA ILE A 176 30.45 -4.03 -1.52
C ILE A 176 29.76 -5.31 -2.01
N THR A 177 30.38 -6.46 -1.74
CA THR A 177 29.75 -7.77 -1.94
C THR A 177 28.45 -7.84 -1.14
N PRO A 178 27.39 -8.51 -1.63
CA PRO A 178 26.13 -8.65 -0.90
C PRO A 178 26.28 -9.15 0.54
N SER A 179 27.31 -9.96 0.84
CA SER A 179 27.64 -10.42 2.20
C SER A 179 28.11 -9.29 3.12
N VAL A 180 28.96 -8.39 2.62
CA VAL A 180 29.47 -7.23 3.38
C VAL A 180 28.36 -6.20 3.57
N ALA A 181 27.53 -5.97 2.53
CA ALA A 181 26.36 -5.10 2.62
C ALA A 181 25.40 -5.59 3.72
N SER A 182 25.12 -6.90 3.76
CA SER A 182 24.23 -7.50 4.75
C SER A 182 24.78 -7.38 6.18
N GLU A 183 26.08 -7.58 6.38
CA GLU A 183 26.68 -7.41 7.71
C GLU A 183 26.67 -5.94 8.17
N LEU A 184 26.97 -5.01 7.25
CA LEU A 184 26.85 -3.58 7.53
C LEU A 184 25.40 -3.18 7.80
N ALA A 185 24.44 -3.78 7.10
CA ALA A 185 23.01 -3.52 7.29
C ALA A 185 22.53 -3.95 8.68
N LEU A 186 23.02 -5.10 9.15
CA LEU A 186 22.74 -5.59 10.50
C LEU A 186 23.39 -4.70 11.57
N LYS A 187 24.66 -4.32 11.41
CA LYS A 187 25.41 -3.52 12.40
C LYS A 187 24.99 -2.05 12.44
N LEU A 188 24.66 -1.47 11.29
CA LEU A 188 24.13 -0.11 11.18
C LEU A 188 22.62 -0.06 11.39
N GLU A 189 21.95 -1.22 11.47
CA GLU A 189 20.49 -1.34 11.50
C GLU A 189 19.84 -0.52 10.36
N THR A 190 20.40 -0.62 9.16
CA THR A 190 19.89 0.08 7.97
C THR A 190 19.56 -0.89 6.88
N ARG A 191 18.45 -0.64 6.19
CA ARG A 191 18.03 -1.43 5.04
C ARG A 191 18.53 -0.86 3.72
N THR A 192 18.90 0.42 3.73
CA THR A 192 19.23 1.19 2.54
C THR A 192 20.57 1.90 2.73
N PHE A 193 21.42 1.89 1.71
CA PHE A 193 22.71 2.57 1.70
C PHE A 193 22.75 3.61 0.60
N ILE A 194 23.40 4.75 0.86
CA ILE A 194 23.75 5.69 -0.20
C ILE A 194 25.25 5.54 -0.45
N LEU A 195 25.58 5.12 -1.66
CA LEU A 195 26.95 5.02 -2.16
C LEU A 195 27.23 6.20 -3.07
N GLY A 196 28.41 6.77 -2.96
CA GLY A 196 28.77 7.91 -3.78
C GLY A 196 30.21 7.88 -4.23
N ASN A 197 30.48 8.52 -5.37
CA ASN A 197 31.83 8.69 -5.89
C ASN A 197 32.06 10.09 -6.45
N ILE A 198 33.33 10.49 -6.42
CA ILE A 198 33.83 11.77 -6.90
C ILE A 198 34.73 11.48 -8.08
N LEU A 199 34.39 12.03 -9.25
CA LEU A 199 35.12 11.88 -10.50
C LEU A 199 35.59 13.25 -10.97
N LYS A 200 36.80 13.33 -11.51
CA LYS A 200 37.33 14.54 -12.15
C LYS A 200 37.33 14.35 -13.66
N ALA A 201 36.64 15.22 -14.37
CA ALA A 201 36.55 15.22 -15.82
C ALA A 201 37.09 16.56 -16.36
N GLY A 202 38.39 16.60 -16.64
CA GLY A 202 39.08 17.84 -17.00
C GLY A 202 39.01 18.87 -15.87
N ASN A 203 38.39 20.02 -16.15
CA ASN A 203 38.23 21.12 -15.19
C ASN A 203 36.91 21.07 -14.38
N LYS A 204 36.15 19.96 -14.48
CA LYS A 204 34.87 19.78 -13.76
C LYS A 204 34.95 18.60 -12.82
N ILE A 205 34.33 18.74 -11.64
CA ILE A 205 34.12 17.66 -10.68
C ILE A 205 32.70 17.15 -10.88
N ARG A 206 32.54 15.84 -11.00
CA ARG A 206 31.25 15.15 -10.99
C ARG A 206 31.14 14.35 -9.72
N VAL A 207 29.99 14.46 -9.07
CA VAL A 207 29.65 13.70 -7.87
C VAL A 207 28.43 12.87 -8.20
N ASN A 208 28.53 11.56 -8.05
CA ASN A 208 27.42 10.63 -8.26
C ASN A 208 27.00 10.04 -6.92
N ALA A 209 25.71 9.78 -6.76
CA ALA A 209 25.15 9.05 -5.64
C ALA A 209 24.14 8.02 -6.14
N GLN A 210 24.16 6.83 -5.55
CA GLN A 210 23.29 5.70 -5.87
C GLN A 210 22.77 5.07 -4.57
N LEU A 211 21.61 4.43 -4.67
CA LEU A 211 20.89 3.77 -3.56
C LEU A 211 21.01 2.24 -3.67
#